data_AF-A0A137NSF4-F1
#
_entry.id   AF-A0A137NSF4-F1
#
_cell.length_a   1.000
_cell.length_b   1.000
_cell.length_c   1.000
_cell.angle_alpha   90.00
_cell.angle_beta   90.00
_cell.angle_gamma   90.00
#
_symmetry.space_group_name_H-M   'P 1'
#
loop_
_entity.id
_entity.type
_entity.pdbx_description
1 polymer ?
#
loop_
_entity_poly.entity_id
_entity_poly.type
_entity_poly.pdbx_seq_one_letter_code
_entity_poly.pdbx_strand_id
1 'polypeptide(L)'
;MVPEEYKIPLSAIFTIFLTWLVAHLTNQFCSHTPHKGANEEAGTNNDHSTHHSDLSERIHNIEAALKDALYLLAIPLIINSLGMAGDKTAIEVLSLIAMFAAVLSCGSELMSLGLFRKGFWIIFIASVFAIWVTAFASPSPVTSSSSAAIPAAGTLPRKF
;
A
#
# COMPACT_ATOMS: atom_id res chain seq x y z
N MET A 1 9.27 19.37 -5.17
CA MET A 1 7.82 19.34 -5.45
C MET A 1 7.47 17.96 -5.95
N VAL A 2 6.57 17.23 -5.30
CA VAL A 2 6.15 15.90 -5.77
C VAL A 2 5.30 16.09 -7.04
N PRO A 3 5.61 15.40 -8.15
CA PRO A 3 4.80 15.51 -9.37
C PRO A 3 3.36 15.12 -9.07
N GLU A 4 2.39 15.79 -9.68
CA GLU A 4 0.96 15.56 -9.37
C GLU A 4 0.53 14.12 -9.61
N GLU A 5 1.19 13.45 -10.55
CA GLU A 5 0.97 12.06 -10.95
C GLU A 5 1.27 11.04 -9.85
N TYR A 6 2.05 11.41 -8.83
CA TYR A 6 2.46 10.50 -7.76
C TYR A 6 1.90 10.87 -6.40
N LYS A 7 1.06 11.92 -6.29
CA LYS A 7 0.50 12.35 -5.01
C LYS A 7 -0.34 11.25 -4.36
N ILE A 8 -1.22 10.59 -5.13
CA ILE A 8 -2.12 9.54 -4.63
C ILE A 8 -1.34 8.26 -4.26
N PRO A 9 -0.50 7.68 -5.15
CA PRO A 9 0.27 6.48 -4.78
C PRO A 9 1.22 6.70 -3.61
N LEU A 10 1.84 7.89 -3.51
CA LEU A 10 2.70 8.23 -2.38
C LEU A 10 1.89 8.39 -1.09
N SER A 11 0.68 8.96 -1.15
CA SER A 11 -0.21 9.03 0.01
C SER A 11 -0.67 7.64 0.50
N ALA A 12 -0.87 6.69 -0.42
CA ALA A 12 -1.20 5.30 -0.11
C ALA A 12 -0.05 4.60 0.63
N ILE A 13 1.18 4.72 0.13
CA ILE A 13 2.38 4.21 0.80
C ILE A 13 2.54 4.87 2.18
N PHE A 14 2.38 6.18 2.27
CA PHE A 14 2.53 6.93 3.51
C PHE A 14 1.52 6.51 4.58
N THR A 15 0.29 6.18 4.17
CA THR A 15 -0.74 5.67 5.08
C THR A 15 -0.39 4.29 5.63
N ILE A 16 0.13 3.38 4.78
CA ILE A 16 0.63 2.08 5.24
C ILE A 16 1.84 2.27 6.18
N PHE A 17 2.75 3.19 5.86
CA PHE A 17 3.89 3.51 6.72
C PHE A 17 3.45 4.04 8.09
N LEU A 18 2.48 4.96 8.15
CA LEU A 18 1.93 5.45 9.41
C LEU A 18 1.29 4.33 10.22
N THR A 19 0.53 3.44 9.55
CA THR A 19 -0.11 2.28 10.21
C THR A 19 0.95 1.33 10.76
N TRP A 20 2.00 1.06 9.99
CA TRP A 20 3.16 0.28 10.42
C TRP A 20 3.86 0.93 11.62
N LEU A 21 4.09 2.24 11.59
CA LEU A 21 4.76 2.98 12.66
C LEU A 21 3.96 2.90 13.97
N VAL A 22 2.63 3.04 13.89
CA VAL A 22 1.75 2.87 15.06
C VAL A 22 1.84 1.43 15.59
N ALA A 23 1.81 0.42 14.72
CA ALA A 23 1.95 -0.98 15.13
C ALA A 23 3.32 -1.25 15.78
N HIS A 24 4.40 -0.72 15.21
CA HIS A 24 5.76 -0.85 15.72
C HIS A 24 5.93 -0.18 17.09
N LEU A 25 5.43 1.05 17.25
CA LEU A 25 5.42 1.74 18.55
C LEU A 25 4.61 0.96 19.57
N THR A 26 3.44 0.44 19.19
CA THR A 26 2.62 -0.40 20.08
C THR A 26 3.38 -1.65 20.53
N ASN A 27 4.08 -2.33 19.61
CA ASN A 27 4.91 -3.49 19.92
C ASN A 27 6.03 -3.13 20.92
N GLN A 28 6.74 -2.02 20.67
CA GLN A 28 7.78 -1.50 21.57
C GLN A 28 7.22 -1.26 22.98
N PHE A 29 6.06 -0.59 23.11
CA PHE A 29 5.42 -0.36 24.41
C PHE A 29 4.98 -1.64 25.11
N CYS A 30 4.40 -2.61 24.38
CA CYS A 30 4.04 -3.92 24.93
C CYS A 30 5.27 -4.68 25.46
N SER A 31 6.38 -4.63 24.73
CA SER A 31 7.64 -5.29 25.10
C SER A 31 8.36 -4.63 26.29
N HIS A 32 8.12 -3.35 26.54
CA HIS A 32 8.79 -2.57 27.59
C HIS A 32 8.08 -2.59 28.95
N THR A 33 7.01 -3.37 29.13
CA THR A 33 6.40 -3.55 30.46
C THR A 33 7.44 -4.19 31.38
N PRO A 34 8.00 -3.45 32.36
CA PRO A 34 9.08 -3.98 33.18
C PRO A 34 8.52 -5.11 34.03
N HIS A 35 9.23 -6.23 34.06
CA HIS A 35 9.07 -7.35 34.97
C HIS A 35 9.30 -6.86 36.42
N LYS A 36 8.36 -6.09 36.97
CA LYS A 36 8.40 -5.64 38.36
C LYS A 36 7.88 -6.79 39.22
N GLY A 37 8.77 -7.73 39.54
CA GLY A 37 8.47 -8.85 40.44
C GLY A 37 9.19 -10.17 40.17
N ALA A 38 10.33 -10.19 39.48
CA ALA A 38 11.14 -11.41 39.36
C ALA A 38 11.95 -11.70 40.65
N ASN A 39 11.25 -11.73 41.79
CA ASN A 39 11.70 -12.25 43.08
C ASN A 39 10.46 -12.31 43.98
N GLU A 40 9.64 -13.35 43.84
CA GLU A 40 8.94 -14.00 44.96
C GLU A 40 8.14 -15.21 44.45
N GLU A 41 8.71 -16.37 44.76
CA GLU A 41 8.01 -17.53 45.32
C GLU A 41 7.18 -18.46 44.43
N ALA A 42 7.45 -19.74 44.70
CA ALA A 42 6.86 -20.92 44.12
C ALA A 42 5.38 -21.09 44.48
N GLY A 43 4.63 -21.73 43.57
CA GLY A 43 3.46 -22.52 43.96
C GLY A 43 2.16 -22.14 43.25
N THR A 44 1.58 -23.18 42.62
CA THR A 44 0.14 -23.40 42.43
C THR A 44 -0.63 -22.49 41.46
N ASN A 45 -1.14 -23.13 40.39
CA ASN A 45 -2.38 -22.87 39.66
C ASN A 45 -2.92 -21.43 39.69
N ASN A 46 -2.91 -20.74 38.54
CA ASN A 46 -4.05 -19.93 38.10
C ASN A 46 -3.94 -19.55 36.60
N ASP A 47 -5.03 -19.86 35.89
CA ASP A 47 -5.34 -19.72 34.46
C ASP A 47 -5.42 -18.26 33.93
N HIS A 48 -4.48 -17.37 34.31
CA HIS A 48 -4.65 -15.93 34.04
C HIS A 48 -3.51 -15.18 33.32
N SER A 49 -2.62 -15.86 32.60
CA SER A 49 -1.54 -15.19 31.84
C SER A 49 -1.60 -15.33 30.31
N THR A 50 -2.61 -16.01 29.74
CA THR A 50 -2.66 -16.35 28.29
C THR A 50 -3.09 -15.22 27.36
N HIS A 51 -3.73 -14.16 27.87
CA HIS A 51 -4.21 -13.07 27.01
C HIS A 51 -3.13 -12.06 26.58
N HIS A 52 -2.07 -11.91 27.38
CA HIS A 52 -0.98 -10.96 27.09
C HIS A 52 -0.02 -11.48 25.99
N SER A 53 0.15 -12.81 25.90
CA SER A 53 0.94 -13.43 24.83
C SER A 53 0.26 -13.35 23.46
N ASP A 54 -1.06 -13.56 23.40
CA ASP A 54 -1.81 -13.59 22.14
C ASP A 54 -1.90 -12.20 21.47
N LEU A 55 -2.15 -11.14 22.25
CA LEU A 55 -2.20 -9.77 21.69
C LEU A 55 -0.81 -9.28 21.24
N SER A 56 0.24 -9.56 22.01
CA SER A 56 1.61 -9.21 21.63
C SER A 56 2.07 -9.94 20.36
N GLU A 57 1.73 -11.23 20.24
CA GLU A 57 2.03 -12.03 19.05
C GLU A 57 1.29 -11.50 17.82
N ARG A 58 0.01 -11.14 17.96
CA ARG A 58 -0.78 -10.53 16.87
C ARG A 58 -0.20 -9.20 16.42
N ILE A 59 0.20 -8.32 17.35
CA ILE A 59 0.82 -7.03 17.01
C ILE A 59 2.15 -7.26 16.27
N HIS A 60 2.95 -8.24 16.69
CA HIS A 60 4.19 -8.59 15.99
C HIS A 60 3.92 -9.09 14.56
N ASN A 61 2.92 -9.96 14.38
CA ASN A 61 2.51 -10.45 13.07
C ASN A 61 1.97 -9.31 12.16
N ILE A 62 1.22 -8.37 12.73
CA ILE A 62 0.74 -7.17 12.04
C ILE A 62 1.90 -6.29 11.61
N GLU A 63 2.87 -6.06 12.49
CA GLU A 63 4.06 -5.25 12.19
C GLU A 63 4.83 -5.84 11.00
N ALA A 64 5.09 -7.14 11.02
CA ALA A 64 5.76 -7.84 9.93
C ALA A 64 4.96 -7.76 8.63
N ALA A 65 3.65 -8.02 8.68
CA ALA A 65 2.79 -7.98 7.50
C ALA A 65 2.68 -6.56 6.89
N LEU A 66 2.59 -5.52 7.71
CA LEU A 66 2.55 -4.13 7.24
C LEU A 66 3.88 -3.69 6.64
N LYS A 67 5.00 -4.16 7.20
CA LYS A 67 6.34 -3.94 6.62
C LYS A 67 6.47 -4.60 5.25
N ASP A 68 6.01 -5.85 5.12
CA ASP A 68 5.99 -6.54 3.83
C ASP A 68 5.06 -5.84 2.83
N ALA A 69 3.88 -5.40 3.28
CA ALA A 69 2.95 -4.64 2.45
C ALA A 69 3.56 -3.32 1.95
N LEU A 70 4.32 -2.63 2.81
CA LEU A 70 5.03 -1.41 2.46
C LEU A 70 6.01 -1.66 1.30
N TYR A 71 6.85 -2.69 1.41
CA TYR A 71 7.82 -3.01 0.35
C TYR A 71 7.14 -3.51 -0.92
N LEU A 72 6.16 -4.40 -0.80
CA LEU A 72 5.43 -4.96 -1.93
C LEU A 72 4.67 -3.90 -2.72
N LEU A 73 4.17 -2.85 -2.07
CA LEU A 73 3.51 -1.73 -2.76
C LEU A 73 4.51 -0.68 -3.27
N ALA A 74 5.55 -0.37 -2.50
CA ALA A 74 6.51 0.69 -2.86
C ALA A 74 7.35 0.32 -4.10
N ILE A 75 7.83 -0.93 -4.19
CA ILE A 75 8.66 -1.38 -5.32
C ILE A 75 7.99 -1.17 -6.68
N PRO A 76 6.77 -1.71 -6.95
CA PRO A 76 6.11 -1.52 -8.25
C PRO A 76 5.74 -0.07 -8.54
N LEU A 77 5.43 0.73 -7.51
CA LEU A 77 5.13 2.15 -7.71
C LEU A 77 6.38 2.96 -8.08
N ILE A 78 7.53 2.66 -7.48
CA ILE A 78 8.82 3.26 -7.85
C ILE A 78 9.18 2.87 -9.29
N ILE A 79 9.04 1.58 -9.65
CA ILE A 79 9.33 1.09 -10.99
C ILE A 79 8.44 1.76 -12.04
N ASN A 80 7.13 1.87 -11.77
CA ASN A 80 6.22 2.63 -12.62
C ASN A 80 6.67 4.09 -12.75
N SER A 81 7.06 4.72 -11.64
CA SER A 81 7.47 6.14 -11.66
C SER A 81 8.74 6.43 -12.47
N LEU A 82 9.64 5.45 -12.61
CA LEU A 82 10.96 5.63 -13.21
C LEU A 82 11.02 5.30 -14.71
N GLY A 83 10.03 4.62 -15.27
CA GLY A 83 10.16 4.21 -16.68
C GLY A 83 9.00 3.46 -17.31
N MET A 84 7.88 3.22 -16.61
CA MET A 84 6.73 2.52 -17.20
C MET A 84 5.53 3.45 -17.18
N ALA A 85 5.09 3.89 -18.37
CA ALA A 85 3.92 4.75 -18.56
C ALA A 85 2.62 3.92 -18.45
N GLY A 86 2.44 3.27 -17.30
CA GLY A 86 1.20 2.62 -16.94
C GLY A 86 0.04 3.64 -16.92
N ASP A 87 -1.19 3.19 -17.15
CA ASP A 87 -2.37 4.04 -16.99
C ASP A 87 -2.41 4.63 -15.57
N LYS A 88 -2.26 5.95 -15.50
CA LYS A 88 -2.22 6.72 -14.26
C LYS A 88 -3.44 6.45 -13.39
N THR A 89 -4.64 6.49 -13.97
CA THR A 89 -5.88 6.34 -13.21
C THR A 89 -5.99 4.93 -12.65
N ALA A 90 -5.58 3.91 -13.41
CA ALA A 90 -5.54 2.54 -12.92
C ALA A 90 -4.55 2.37 -11.75
N ILE A 91 -3.34 2.95 -11.85
CA ILE A 91 -2.34 2.89 -10.78
C ILE A 91 -2.85 3.61 -9.51
N GLU A 92 -3.47 4.77 -9.65
CA GLU A 92 -4.05 5.51 -8.53
C GLU A 92 -5.14 4.70 -7.81
N VAL A 93 -6.08 4.12 -8.56
CA VAL A 93 -7.16 3.30 -7.99
C VAL A 93 -6.61 2.03 -7.34
N LEU A 94 -5.70 1.31 -8.02
CA LEU A 94 -5.13 0.08 -7.49
C LEU A 94 -4.27 0.32 -6.25
N SER A 95 -3.53 1.44 -6.19
CA SER A 95 -2.75 1.81 -5.00
C SER A 95 -3.64 2.13 -3.80
N LEU A 96 -4.79 2.78 -4.01
CA LEU A 96 -5.79 3.01 -2.97
C LEU A 96 -6.43 1.69 -2.50
N ILE A 97 -6.80 0.80 -3.42
CA ILE A 97 -7.37 -0.52 -3.05
C ILE A 97 -6.35 -1.32 -2.25
N ALA A 98 -5.08 -1.35 -2.67
CA ALA A 98 -4.01 -2.01 -1.94
C ALA A 98 -3.86 -1.44 -0.52
N MET A 99 -3.84 -0.11 -0.39
CA MET A 99 -3.81 0.55 0.92
C MET A 99 -4.98 0.16 1.81
N PHE A 100 -6.22 0.24 1.31
CA PHE A 100 -7.40 -0.15 2.09
C PHE A 100 -7.35 -1.63 2.49
N ALA A 101 -6.98 -2.51 1.58
CA ALA A 101 -6.87 -3.94 1.85
C ALA A 101 -5.80 -4.26 2.91
N ALA A 102 -4.63 -3.61 2.85
CA ALA A 102 -3.59 -3.79 3.87
C ALA A 102 -4.04 -3.32 5.25
N VAL A 103 -4.68 -2.15 5.34
CA VAL A 103 -5.18 -1.59 6.61
C VAL A 103 -6.33 -2.45 7.18
N LEU A 104 -7.26 -2.91 6.35
CA LEU A 104 -8.37 -3.77 6.78
C LEU A 104 -7.89 -5.17 7.19
N SER A 105 -6.86 -5.70 6.53
CA SER A 105 -6.20 -6.95 6.94
C SER A 105 -5.62 -6.83 8.36
N CYS A 106 -4.91 -5.74 8.63
CA CYS A 106 -4.39 -5.40 9.96
C CYS A 106 -5.51 -5.28 11.01
N GLY A 107 -6.57 -4.51 10.72
CA GLY A 107 -7.71 -4.36 11.61
C GLY A 107 -8.41 -5.69 11.91
N SER A 108 -8.51 -6.56 10.90
CA SER A 108 -9.10 -7.90 11.05
C SER A 108 -8.26 -8.81 11.93
N GLU A 109 -6.92 -8.73 11.86
CA GLU A 109 -6.01 -9.47 12.73
C GLU A 109 -6.15 -9.04 14.20
N LEU A 110 -6.29 -7.74 14.47
CA LEU A 110 -6.57 -7.22 15.80
C LEU A 110 -7.90 -7.75 16.36
N MET A 111 -8.92 -7.89 15.50
CA MET A 111 -10.25 -8.41 15.88
C MET A 111 -10.33 -9.95 15.92
N SER A 112 -9.22 -10.67 15.72
CA SER A 112 -9.20 -12.15 15.64
C SER A 112 -9.96 -12.74 14.46
N LEU A 113 -10.21 -11.96 13.41
CA LEU A 113 -11.01 -12.35 12.24
C LEU A 113 -10.12 -12.96 11.15
N GLY A 114 -9.59 -14.16 11.41
CA GLY A 114 -8.59 -14.80 10.54
C GLY A 114 -9.01 -15.04 9.09
N LEU A 115 -10.31 -15.27 8.83
CA LEU A 115 -10.84 -15.43 7.46
C LEU A 115 -10.77 -14.09 6.69
N PHE A 116 -11.20 -13.00 7.33
CA PHE A 116 -11.22 -11.66 6.73
C PHE A 116 -9.81 -11.15 6.47
N ARG A 117 -8.88 -11.38 7.42
CA ARG A 117 -7.45 -11.08 7.23
C ARG A 117 -6.91 -11.70 5.94
N LYS A 118 -7.13 -13.01 5.75
CA LYS A 118 -6.68 -13.73 4.55
C LYS A 118 -7.33 -13.16 3.28
N GLY A 119 -8.64 -12.89 3.33
CA GLY A 119 -9.37 -12.30 2.20
C GLY A 119 -8.80 -10.94 1.79
N PHE A 120 -8.60 -10.03 2.74
CA PHE A 120 -7.99 -8.73 2.49
C PHE A 120 -6.55 -8.83 2.02
N TRP A 121 -5.76 -9.77 2.55
CA TRP A 121 -4.40 -10.01 2.07
C TRP A 121 -4.35 -10.50 0.62
N ILE A 122 -5.29 -11.35 0.20
CA ILE A 122 -5.42 -11.78 -1.20
C ILE A 122 -5.76 -10.59 -2.10
N ILE A 123 -6.70 -9.73 -1.67
CA ILE A 123 -7.05 -8.50 -2.41
C ILE A 123 -5.82 -7.60 -2.54
N PHE A 124 -5.05 -7.42 -1.46
CA PHE A 124 -3.80 -6.65 -1.49
C PHE A 124 -2.81 -7.19 -2.53
N ILE A 125 -2.51 -8.49 -2.49
CA ILE A 125 -1.59 -9.13 -3.46
C ILE A 125 -2.12 -8.98 -4.88
N ALA A 126 -3.42 -9.19 -5.10
CA ALA A 126 -4.03 -9.05 -6.42
C ALA A 126 -3.91 -7.61 -6.95
N SER A 127 -4.10 -6.60 -6.10
CA SER A 127 -3.92 -5.19 -6.48
C SER A 127 -2.46 -4.87 -6.81
N VAL A 128 -1.51 -5.33 -6.00
CA VAL A 128 -0.07 -5.15 -6.27
C VAL A 128 0.32 -5.82 -7.60
N PHE A 129 -0.18 -7.03 -7.85
CA PHE A 129 0.04 -7.73 -9.11
C PHE A 129 -0.59 -6.98 -10.30
N ALA A 130 -1.79 -6.42 -10.13
CA ALA A 130 -2.42 -5.61 -11.16
C ALA A 130 -1.65 -4.32 -11.47
N ILE A 131 -0.99 -3.70 -10.48
CA ILE A 131 -0.10 -2.54 -10.72
C ILE A 131 1.09 -2.95 -11.60
N TRP A 132 1.67 -4.12 -11.33
CA TRP A 132 2.72 -4.68 -12.19
C TRP A 132 2.22 -4.92 -13.62
N VAL A 133 1.06 -5.57 -13.78
CA VAL A 133 0.51 -5.87 -15.12
C VAL A 133 0.18 -4.58 -15.88
N THR A 134 -0.42 -3.60 -15.22
CA THR A 134 -0.74 -2.29 -15.82
C THR A 134 0.51 -1.60 -16.36
N ALA A 135 1.64 -1.71 -15.65
CA ALA A 135 2.92 -1.18 -16.10
C ALA A 135 3.35 -1.73 -17.47
N PHE A 136 3.12 -3.03 -17.72
CA PHE A 136 3.48 -3.72 -18.97
C PHE A 136 2.41 -3.65 -20.06
N ALA A 137 1.13 -3.60 -19.67
CA ALA A 137 0.00 -3.72 -20.58
C ALA A 137 -0.49 -2.38 -21.15
N SER A 138 -0.03 -1.25 -20.61
CA SER A 138 -0.52 0.06 -21.05
C SER A 138 -0.04 0.36 -22.46
N PRO A 139 -0.95 0.57 -23.43
CA PRO A 139 -0.56 0.90 -24.79
C PRO A 139 0.21 2.22 -24.76
N SER A 140 1.40 2.23 -25.35
CA SER A 140 2.13 3.47 -25.62
C SER A 140 1.18 4.44 -26.31
N PRO A 141 1.18 5.75 -25.99
CA PRO A 141 0.39 6.71 -26.74
C PRO A 141 0.79 6.57 -28.20
N VAL A 142 -0.15 6.13 -29.04
CA VAL A 142 0.00 6.18 -30.49
C VAL A 142 0.26 7.64 -30.79
N THR A 143 1.52 7.96 -31.11
CA THR A 143 1.90 9.26 -31.65
C THR A 143 1.05 9.42 -32.90
N SER A 144 -0.05 10.15 -32.78
CA SER A 144 -0.78 10.65 -33.92
C SER A 144 0.09 11.71 -34.57
N SER A 145 1.14 11.26 -35.26
CA SER A 145 1.81 12.00 -36.31
C SER A 145 0.88 12.04 -37.53
N SER A 146 -0.34 12.55 -37.36
CA SER A 146 -1.04 13.18 -38.48
C SER A 146 -0.48 14.58 -38.58
N SER A 147 0.66 14.66 -39.26
CA SER A 147 1.17 15.86 -39.90
C SER A 147 0.10 16.41 -40.85
N ALA A 148 -0.90 17.10 -40.31
CA ALA A 148 -1.70 18.05 -41.08
C ALA A 148 -0.86 19.31 -41.22
N ALA A 149 0.06 19.26 -42.19
CA ALA A 149 0.82 20.42 -42.64
C ALA A 149 -0.17 21.52 -43.04
N ILE A 150 -0.09 22.63 -42.31
CA ILE A 150 -0.58 23.93 -42.76
C ILE A 150 0.25 24.34 -43.98
N PRO A 151 -0.39 24.88 -45.03
CA PRO A 151 0.21 26.03 -45.67
C PRO A 151 -0.74 27.22 -45.56
N ALA A 152 -0.24 28.26 -44.90
CA ALA A 152 -0.71 29.61 -45.08
C ALA A 152 -0.27 30.08 -46.48
N ALA A 153 -1.19 30.57 -47.32
CA ALA A 153 -0.99 31.65 -48.29
C ALA A 153 -2.20 31.76 -49.24
N GLY A 154 -2.62 33.00 -49.53
CA GLY A 154 -3.24 33.33 -50.81
C GLY A 154 -4.66 33.86 -50.76
N THR A 155 -4.81 35.14 -50.37
CA THR A 155 -5.84 36.02 -50.92
C THR A 155 -5.96 35.87 -52.44
N LEU A 156 -7.14 35.54 -52.95
CA LEU A 156 -7.48 35.63 -54.37
C LEU A 156 -8.56 36.70 -54.60
N PRO A 157 -8.46 37.52 -55.66
CA PRO A 157 -9.43 38.55 -55.98
C PRO A 157 -10.64 37.93 -56.68
N ARG A 158 -11.85 38.35 -56.33
CA ARG A 158 -13.02 38.16 -57.19
C ARG A 158 -13.39 39.50 -57.84
N LYS A 159 -13.09 39.58 -59.13
CA LYS A 159 -13.85 40.38 -60.09
C LYS A 159 -15.29 39.85 -60.10
N PHE A 160 -16.26 40.72 -59.86
CA PHE A 160 -17.33 41.09 -60.80
C PHE A 160 -17.92 42.40 -60.31
#